data_AF-A0A0H4XA19-F1
#
_entry.id   AF-A0A0H4XA19-F1
#
_cell.length_a   1.000
_cell.length_b   1.000
_cell.length_c   1.000
_cell.angle_alpha   90.00
_cell.angle_beta   90.00
_cell.angle_gamma   90.00
#
_symmetry.space_group_name_H-M   'P 1'
#
loop_
_entity.id
_entity.type
_entity.pdbx_description
1 polymer ?
#
loop_
_entity_poly.entity_id
_entity_poly.type
_entity_poly.pdbx_seq_one_letter_code
_entity_poly.pdbx_strand_id
1 'polypeptide(L)'
;MTPLMNRAANLLWTLAVLAVVGGTGVWVYRHASLGTGPALEAGGHYLRDVMSPLFAASVALAFGFSYASGVAARRARHREPKPKPLAKGPSLSPLEVLTHDTATAVRTLLTELGQRLRRIAAKPDPDIIGFMGQLMDGAIRLGASDVHIHPLEAGTRIAFRMHGVLEEVLTFPREHHSRLINRVKVLAKLPLYDLDKPLDGHFPLSTDEGPADIRVSILPTNHGAAVALRIARTGVRLPQLSALGFPEALLSKFQERLALPQGLILVAGATGSGKTTSLYASLGHIQQSRGELTRIATIEDPIEFDVPLFAQTQVNAAQGFTFAQGLRAVLRQDPNVIMVGEIRDSETARTAIQAGLSGHLLLSTIHANSAAGAFNRLIDMGVEPFLLASATAATLSQRLVRSLCPHCRAPQPLTPEEAVRLDAAGLPRGNFFGPVGCERCEGSGYLGRTAIYEMLVISQNIRDAINAKVPSSRVQEIAVQEGMVTLLAAGVERARDGTTSLREVFRVVGG
;
A
#
# COMPACT_ATOMS: atom_id res chain seq x y z
N MET A 1 -34.70 10.30 15.57
CA MET A 1 -35.51 9.15 16.06
C MET A 1 -35.81 9.23 17.56
N THR A 2 -34.83 9.50 18.43
CA THR A 2 -35.02 9.56 19.89
C THR A 2 -36.13 10.50 20.41
N PRO A 3 -36.32 11.75 19.93
CA PRO A 3 -37.38 12.61 20.46
C PRO A 3 -38.79 12.16 20.04
N LEU A 4 -38.91 11.50 18.87
CA LEU A 4 -40.18 11.01 18.34
C LEU A 4 -40.64 9.75 19.09
N MET A 5 -39.70 8.86 19.43
CA MET A 5 -39.96 7.67 20.26
C MET A 5 -40.34 8.04 21.70
N ASN A 6 -39.70 9.06 22.30
CA ASN A 6 -40.07 9.53 23.63
C ASN A 6 -41.46 10.19 23.64
N ARG A 7 -41.80 10.94 22.58
CA ARG A 7 -43.16 11.48 22.42
C ARG A 7 -44.21 10.37 22.25
N ALA A 8 -43.89 9.32 21.48
CA ALA A 8 -44.77 8.16 21.32
C ALA A 8 -44.97 7.39 22.63
N ALA A 9 -43.91 7.17 23.41
CA ALA A 9 -44.00 6.53 24.73
C ALA A 9 -44.86 7.35 25.71
N ASN A 10 -44.71 8.68 25.73
CA ASN A 10 -45.55 9.53 26.56
C ASN A 10 -47.01 9.49 26.10
N LEU A 11 -47.28 9.55 24.79
CA LEU A 11 -48.64 9.49 24.25
C LEU A 11 -49.34 8.17 24.59
N LEU A 12 -48.63 7.04 24.50
CA LEU A 12 -49.14 5.72 24.88
C LEU A 12 -49.46 5.63 26.37
N TRP A 13 -48.63 6.23 27.22
CA TRP A 13 -48.90 6.35 28.66
C TRP A 13 -50.17 7.15 28.93
N THR A 14 -50.34 8.31 28.28
CA THR A 14 -51.55 9.13 28.47
C THR A 14 -52.80 8.39 28.00
N LEU A 15 -52.73 7.70 26.86
CA LEU A 15 -53.84 6.91 26.33
C LEU A 15 -54.20 5.72 27.22
N ALA A 16 -53.20 5.04 27.79
CA ALA A 16 -53.43 3.94 28.73
C ALA A 16 -54.14 4.42 30.00
N VAL A 17 -53.72 5.55 30.57
CA VAL A 17 -54.37 6.14 31.76
C VAL A 17 -55.80 6.58 31.43
N LEU A 18 -56.02 7.24 30.29
CA LEU A 18 -57.36 7.65 29.86
C LEU A 18 -58.28 6.45 29.60
N ALA A 19 -57.76 5.36 29.03
CA ALA A 19 -58.52 4.13 28.84
C ALA A 19 -58.89 3.47 30.17
N VAL A 20 -58.01 3.51 31.17
CA VAL A 20 -58.29 3.01 32.51
C VAL A 20 -59.33 3.83 33.23
N VAL A 21 -59.14 5.15 33.30
CA VAL A 21 -60.08 6.05 34.00
C VAL A 21 -61.43 6.11 33.28
N GLY A 22 -61.42 6.20 31.94
CA GLY A 22 -62.63 6.21 31.13
C GLY A 22 -63.36 4.87 31.15
N GLY A 23 -62.65 3.75 31.01
CA GLY A 23 -63.22 2.40 31.02
C GLY A 23 -63.85 2.06 32.36
N THR A 24 -63.15 2.37 33.47
CA THR A 24 -63.70 2.19 34.82
C THR A 24 -64.91 3.11 35.07
N GLY A 25 -64.86 4.38 34.64
CA GLY A 25 -65.99 5.30 34.76
C GLY A 25 -67.23 4.85 33.98
N VAL A 26 -67.07 4.39 32.73
CA VAL A 26 -68.16 3.85 31.90
C VAL A 26 -68.71 2.56 32.50
N TRP A 27 -67.85 1.70 33.04
CA TRP A 27 -68.26 0.46 33.69
C TRP A 27 -69.13 0.75 34.94
N VAL A 28 -68.68 1.67 35.81
CA VAL A 28 -69.45 2.10 36.99
C VAL A 28 -70.79 2.70 36.59
N TYR A 29 -70.82 3.57 35.57
CA TYR A 29 -72.06 4.18 35.08
C TYR A 29 -73.07 3.14 34.56
N ARG A 30 -72.61 2.15 33.78
CA ARG A 30 -73.47 1.10 33.21
C ARG A 30 -74.01 0.10 34.25
N HIS A 31 -73.38 0.03 35.42
CA HIS A 31 -73.73 -0.91 36.47
C HIS A 31 -74.20 -0.21 37.76
N ALA A 32 -74.59 1.06 37.67
CA ALA A 32 -75.00 1.89 38.80
C ALA A 32 -76.26 1.37 39.56
N SER A 33 -77.00 0.43 38.97
CA SER A 33 -78.18 -0.21 39.58
C SER A 33 -77.87 -1.50 40.36
N LEU A 34 -76.61 -1.96 40.38
CA LEU A 34 -76.22 -3.15 41.14
C LEU A 34 -76.11 -2.83 42.64
N GLY A 35 -76.57 -3.76 43.49
CA GLY A 35 -76.31 -3.70 44.93
C GLY A 35 -74.80 -3.79 45.25
N THR A 36 -74.41 -3.32 46.42
CA THR A 36 -72.99 -3.13 46.80
C THR A 36 -72.14 -4.41 46.71
N GLY A 37 -72.69 -5.58 47.05
CA GLY A 37 -71.99 -6.87 46.96
C GLY A 37 -71.67 -7.28 45.52
N PRO A 38 -72.68 -7.51 44.66
CA PRO A 38 -72.47 -7.90 43.26
C PRO A 38 -71.65 -6.90 42.44
N ALA A 39 -71.75 -5.60 42.74
CA ALA A 39 -70.96 -4.57 42.08
C ALA A 39 -69.45 -4.68 42.41
N LEU A 40 -69.09 -5.01 43.65
CA LEU A 40 -67.69 -5.20 44.05
C LEU A 40 -67.07 -6.42 43.37
N GLU A 41 -67.82 -7.52 43.28
CA GLU A 41 -67.33 -8.76 42.67
C GLU A 41 -67.16 -8.62 41.16
N ALA A 42 -68.17 -8.10 40.46
CA ALA A 42 -68.11 -7.84 39.02
C ALA A 42 -67.06 -6.77 38.65
N GLY A 43 -66.89 -5.75 39.50
CA GLY A 43 -65.86 -4.71 39.31
C GLY A 43 -64.46 -5.25 39.52
N GLY A 44 -64.29 -6.16 40.49
CA GLY A 44 -63.05 -6.90 40.69
C GLY A 44 -62.66 -7.73 39.47
N HIS A 45 -63.63 -8.41 38.85
CA HIS A 45 -63.41 -9.15 37.60
C HIS A 45 -63.05 -8.24 36.43
N TYR A 46 -63.75 -7.12 36.24
CA TYR A 46 -63.43 -6.17 35.18
C TYR A 46 -62.01 -5.58 35.33
N LEU A 47 -61.63 -5.19 36.55
CA LEU A 47 -60.30 -4.66 36.83
C LEU A 47 -59.22 -5.72 36.60
N ARG A 48 -59.46 -6.97 37.02
CA ARG A 48 -58.49 -8.06 36.88
C ARG A 48 -58.38 -8.54 35.43
N ASP A 49 -59.48 -8.84 34.78
CA ASP A 49 -59.48 -9.62 33.54
C ASP A 49 -59.40 -8.71 32.30
N VAL A 50 -59.78 -7.43 32.43
CA VAL A 50 -59.76 -6.47 31.32
C VAL A 50 -58.71 -5.40 31.55
N MET A 51 -58.74 -4.70 32.69
CA MET A 51 -57.89 -3.53 32.88
C MET A 51 -56.44 -3.87 33.20
N SER A 52 -56.19 -4.90 34.00
CA SER A 52 -54.83 -5.30 34.39
C SER A 52 -53.97 -5.77 33.19
N PRO A 53 -54.44 -6.62 32.25
CA PRO A 53 -53.63 -7.00 31.09
C PRO A 53 -53.41 -5.83 30.11
N LEU A 54 -54.40 -4.94 29.92
CA LEU A 54 -54.25 -3.74 29.09
C LEU A 54 -53.19 -2.78 29.66
N PHE A 55 -53.20 -2.59 30.98
CA PHE A 55 -52.21 -1.77 31.65
C PHE A 55 -50.81 -2.41 31.57
N ALA A 56 -50.70 -3.71 31.85
CA ALA A 56 -49.43 -4.43 31.76
C ALA A 56 -48.82 -4.40 30.35
N ALA A 57 -49.63 -4.58 29.30
CA ALA A 57 -49.19 -4.50 27.91
C ALA A 57 -48.69 -3.09 27.56
N SER A 58 -49.40 -2.05 28.03
CA SER A 58 -49.01 -0.65 27.80
C SER A 58 -47.69 -0.29 28.49
N VAL A 59 -47.50 -0.75 29.73
CA VAL A 59 -46.25 -0.59 30.48
C VAL A 59 -45.09 -1.32 29.77
N ALA A 60 -45.30 -2.57 29.35
CA ALA A 60 -44.28 -3.35 28.65
C ALA A 60 -43.84 -2.68 27.33
N LEU A 61 -44.79 -2.15 26.55
CA LEU A 61 -44.49 -1.40 25.32
C LEU A 61 -43.68 -0.13 25.62
N ALA A 62 -44.06 0.64 26.64
CA ALA A 62 -43.34 1.86 27.02
C ALA A 62 -41.90 1.57 27.47
N PHE A 63 -41.69 0.51 28.25
CA PHE A 63 -40.34 0.06 28.63
C PHE A 63 -39.54 -0.41 27.41
N GLY A 64 -40.17 -1.13 26.47
CA GLY A 64 -39.54 -1.54 25.21
C GLY A 64 -39.05 -0.36 24.37
N PHE A 65 -39.87 0.69 24.23
CA PHE A 65 -39.49 1.91 23.50
C PHE A 65 -38.37 2.70 24.20
N SER A 66 -38.41 2.81 25.53
CA SER A 66 -37.34 3.47 26.31
C SER A 66 -36.02 2.68 26.28
N TYR A 67 -36.08 1.35 26.33
CA TYR A 67 -34.89 0.51 26.20
C TYR A 67 -34.28 0.62 24.80
N ALA A 68 -35.12 0.56 23.75
CA ALA A 68 -34.69 0.73 22.36
C ALA A 68 -34.10 2.13 22.11
N SER A 69 -34.67 3.18 22.70
CA SER A 69 -34.14 4.55 22.60
C SER A 69 -32.81 4.69 23.35
N GLY A 70 -32.65 4.06 24.51
CA GLY A 70 -31.41 3.99 25.27
C GLY A 70 -30.28 3.27 24.52
N VAL A 71 -30.60 2.12 23.90
CA VAL A 71 -29.66 1.37 23.05
C VAL A 71 -29.27 2.16 21.80
N ALA A 72 -30.23 2.81 21.14
CA ALA A 72 -29.97 3.68 19.99
C ALA A 72 -29.12 4.89 20.37
N ALA A 73 -29.36 5.50 21.54
CA ALA A 73 -28.57 6.61 22.06
C ALA A 73 -27.13 6.18 22.43
N ARG A 74 -26.93 4.97 22.98
CA ARG A 74 -25.58 4.39 23.20
C ARG A 74 -24.85 4.13 21.89
N ARG A 75 -25.52 3.59 20.88
CA ARG A 75 -24.96 3.44 19.52
C ARG A 75 -24.60 4.78 18.88
N ALA A 76 -25.41 5.82 19.11
CA ALA A 76 -25.14 7.16 18.61
C ALA A 76 -23.97 7.84 19.34
N ARG A 77 -23.83 7.64 20.67
CA ARG A 77 -22.69 8.17 21.45
C ARG A 77 -21.35 7.51 21.10
N HIS A 78 -21.36 6.25 20.66
CA HIS A 78 -20.15 5.57 20.14
C HIS A 78 -19.87 5.87 18.66
N ARG A 79 -20.76 6.60 17.97
CA ARG A 79 -20.49 7.12 16.63
C ARG A 79 -19.86 8.50 16.80
N GLU A 80 -18.57 8.50 17.16
CA GLU A 80 -17.79 9.74 17.21
C GLU A 80 -17.90 10.47 15.86
N PRO A 81 -17.99 11.81 15.86
CA PRO A 81 -17.91 12.57 14.63
C PRO A 81 -16.59 12.19 13.94
N LYS A 82 -16.66 11.79 12.66
CA LYS A 82 -15.45 11.55 11.86
C LYS A 82 -14.54 12.76 12.07
N PRO A 83 -13.26 12.56 12.47
CA PRO A 83 -12.35 13.67 12.64
C PRO A 83 -12.40 14.53 11.37
N LYS A 84 -12.43 15.86 11.51
CA LYS A 84 -12.41 16.76 10.34
C LYS A 84 -11.33 16.25 9.39
N PRO A 85 -11.65 15.94 8.12
CA PRO A 85 -10.67 15.40 7.19
C PRO A 85 -9.49 16.37 7.12
N LEU A 86 -8.29 15.83 6.90
CA LEU A 86 -7.17 16.67 6.48
C LEU A 86 -7.65 17.54 5.30
N ALA A 87 -7.09 18.75 5.15
CA ALA A 87 -7.38 19.58 3.99
C ALA A 87 -7.29 18.72 2.71
N LYS A 88 -8.18 18.93 1.73
CA LYS A 88 -8.17 18.17 0.47
C LYS A 88 -6.84 18.42 -0.26
N GLY A 89 -5.83 17.61 0.05
CA GLY A 89 -4.57 17.49 -0.66
C GLY A 89 -4.66 16.36 -1.70
N PRO A 90 -3.62 16.20 -2.53
CA PRO A 90 -3.55 15.07 -3.45
C PRO A 90 -3.54 13.76 -2.67
N SER A 91 -4.41 12.83 -3.08
CA SER A 91 -4.27 11.42 -2.73
C SER A 91 -3.17 10.82 -3.57
N LEU A 92 -2.19 10.21 -2.91
CA LEU A 92 -1.08 9.58 -3.61
C LEU A 92 -1.30 8.08 -3.69
N SER A 93 -1.24 7.58 -4.92
CA SER A 93 -1.09 6.14 -5.13
C SER A 93 0.27 5.70 -4.56
N PRO A 94 0.40 4.55 -3.88
CA PRO A 94 1.71 4.01 -3.48
C PRO A 94 2.65 3.80 -4.68
N LEU A 95 2.08 3.61 -5.86
CA LEU A 95 2.79 3.46 -7.12
C LEU A 95 3.05 4.79 -7.84
N GLU A 96 2.60 5.91 -7.28
CA GLU A 96 2.79 7.21 -7.90
C GLU A 96 4.27 7.54 -8.01
N VAL A 97 4.66 8.01 -9.19
CA VAL A 97 6.03 8.45 -9.43
C VAL A 97 6.18 9.81 -8.77
N LEU A 98 7.10 9.90 -7.81
CA LEU A 98 7.41 11.15 -7.13
C LEU A 98 8.10 12.11 -8.09
N THR A 99 7.30 12.99 -8.70
CA THR A 99 7.80 14.22 -9.32
C THR A 99 8.18 15.22 -8.23
N HIS A 100 8.80 16.32 -8.63
CA HIS A 100 9.14 17.39 -7.70
C HIS A 100 7.89 17.98 -7.01
N ASP A 101 6.85 18.23 -7.78
CA ASP A 101 5.62 18.85 -7.28
C ASP A 101 4.89 17.91 -6.33
N THR A 102 4.79 16.62 -6.67
CA THR A 102 4.18 15.64 -5.77
C THR A 102 5.03 15.44 -4.52
N ALA A 103 6.36 15.37 -4.64
CA ALA A 103 7.24 15.26 -3.47
C ALA A 103 7.16 16.48 -2.53
N THR A 104 7.00 17.69 -3.07
CA THR A 104 6.75 18.90 -2.26
C THR A 104 5.39 18.80 -1.54
N ALA A 105 4.34 18.38 -2.25
CA ALA A 105 3.02 18.19 -1.66
C ALA A 105 3.01 17.12 -0.55
N VAL A 106 3.67 15.97 -0.77
CA VAL A 106 3.87 14.91 0.24
C VAL A 106 4.51 15.50 1.49
N ARG A 107 5.58 16.29 1.33
CA ARG A 107 6.32 16.86 2.46
C ARG A 107 5.45 17.82 3.28
N THR A 108 4.72 18.70 2.61
CA THR A 108 3.79 19.63 3.28
C THR A 108 2.73 18.86 4.06
N LEU A 109 2.09 17.87 3.44
CA LEU A 109 1.08 17.02 4.08
C LEU A 109 1.64 16.23 5.27
N LEU A 110 2.86 15.68 5.15
CA LEU A 110 3.53 14.97 6.24
C LEU A 110 3.79 15.90 7.44
N THR A 111 4.23 17.13 7.17
CA THR A 111 4.49 18.14 8.20
C THR A 111 3.20 18.55 8.91
N GLU A 112 2.13 18.81 8.16
CA GLU A 112 0.81 19.15 8.72
C GLU A 112 0.24 18.00 9.57
N LEU A 113 0.35 16.76 9.07
CA LEU A 113 -0.04 15.56 9.80
C LEU A 113 0.75 15.43 11.10
N GLY A 114 2.08 15.57 11.05
CA GLY A 114 2.95 15.50 12.22
C GLY A 114 2.56 16.54 13.29
N GLN A 115 2.32 17.79 12.89
CA GLN A 115 1.86 18.85 13.80
C GLN A 115 0.48 18.55 14.41
N ARG A 116 -0.44 17.99 13.63
CA ARG A 116 -1.77 17.59 14.10
C ARG A 116 -1.70 16.45 15.11
N LEU A 117 -0.91 15.41 14.81
CA LEU A 117 -0.70 14.26 15.68
C LEU A 117 0.01 14.65 16.99
N ARG A 118 1.02 15.53 16.93
CA ARG A 118 1.71 16.08 18.12
C ARG A 118 0.74 16.81 19.06
N ARG A 119 -0.21 17.57 18.52
CA ARG A 119 -1.25 18.24 19.34
C ARG A 119 -2.17 17.26 20.07
N ILE A 120 -2.45 16.11 19.48
CA ILE A 120 -3.24 15.05 20.15
C ILE A 120 -2.38 14.38 21.22
N ALA A 121 -1.14 14.03 20.87
CA ALA A 121 -0.19 13.33 21.73
C ALA A 121 0.27 14.13 22.96
N ALA A 122 0.30 15.46 22.87
CA ALA A 122 0.74 16.33 23.97
C ALA A 122 -0.29 16.48 25.12
N LYS A 123 -1.50 15.93 24.98
CA LYS A 123 -2.50 15.94 26.05
C LYS A 123 -2.14 14.91 27.12
N PRO A 124 -2.34 15.18 28.42
CA PRO A 124 -2.09 14.20 29.49
C PRO A 124 -2.89 12.90 29.35
N ASP A 125 -4.08 12.99 28.76
CA ASP A 125 -4.89 11.83 28.37
C ASP A 125 -5.25 11.95 26.88
N PRO A 126 -4.38 11.49 25.99
CA PRO A 126 -4.61 11.60 24.56
C PRO A 126 -5.67 10.60 24.10
N ASP A 127 -6.53 11.03 23.19
CA ASP A 127 -7.45 10.13 22.50
C ASP A 127 -6.66 9.23 21.52
N ILE A 128 -6.28 8.05 22.01
CA ILE A 128 -5.52 7.04 21.25
C ILE A 128 -6.33 6.52 20.06
N ILE A 129 -7.66 6.48 20.15
CA ILE A 129 -8.52 5.99 19.08
C ILE A 129 -8.50 6.98 17.91
N GLY A 130 -8.77 8.26 18.20
CA GLY A 130 -8.71 9.34 17.21
C GLY A 130 -7.30 9.57 16.67
N PHE A 131 -6.27 9.43 17.52
CA PHE A 131 -4.86 9.46 17.10
C PHE A 131 -4.57 8.37 16.06
N MET A 132 -4.92 7.11 16.36
CA MET A 132 -4.68 5.99 15.46
C MET A 132 -5.45 6.14 14.15
N GLY A 133 -6.70 6.64 14.22
CA GLY A 133 -7.49 6.93 13.03
C GLY A 133 -6.84 7.96 12.11
N GLN A 134 -6.34 9.07 12.66
CA GLN A 134 -5.65 10.11 11.89
C GLN A 134 -4.28 9.66 11.40
N LEU A 135 -3.55 8.87 12.17
CA LEU A 135 -2.26 8.31 11.78
C LEU A 135 -2.43 7.39 10.56
N MET A 136 -3.44 6.50 10.56
CA MET A 136 -3.69 5.61 9.42
C MET A 136 -4.25 6.32 8.20
N ASP A 137 -5.20 7.25 8.37
CA ASP A 137 -5.73 8.06 7.26
C ASP A 137 -4.60 8.88 6.61
N GLY A 138 -3.73 9.49 7.43
CA GLY A 138 -2.54 10.19 6.96
C GLY A 138 -1.56 9.29 6.21
N ALA A 139 -1.26 8.10 6.74
CA ALA A 139 -0.37 7.13 6.08
C ALA A 139 -0.92 6.71 4.70
N ILE A 140 -2.23 6.47 4.62
CA ILE A 140 -2.88 6.08 3.36
C ILE A 140 -2.83 7.23 2.35
N ARG A 141 -3.25 8.43 2.72
CA ARG A 141 -3.22 9.61 1.83
C ARG A 141 -1.82 9.93 1.31
N LEU A 142 -0.80 9.77 2.15
CA LEU A 142 0.60 10.01 1.82
C LEU A 142 1.25 8.87 1.00
N GLY A 143 0.50 7.84 0.61
CA GLY A 143 1.06 6.75 -0.20
C GLY A 143 2.02 5.83 0.55
N ALA A 144 1.99 5.79 1.89
CA ALA A 144 2.88 4.92 2.67
C ALA A 144 2.59 3.43 2.43
N SER A 145 3.66 2.63 2.36
CA SER A 145 3.60 1.16 2.29
C SER A 145 3.56 0.53 3.68
N ASP A 146 4.29 1.12 4.62
CA ASP A 146 4.39 0.62 6.00
C ASP A 146 4.34 1.78 7.00
N VAL A 147 3.74 1.53 8.17
CA VAL A 147 3.81 2.40 9.35
C VAL A 147 4.59 1.65 10.43
N HIS A 148 5.66 2.27 10.92
CA HIS A 148 6.49 1.73 11.97
C HIS A 148 6.26 2.50 13.26
N ILE A 149 5.97 1.78 14.35
CA ILE A 149 5.84 2.31 15.70
C ILE A 149 6.93 1.63 16.54
N HIS A 150 8.01 2.36 16.81
CA HIS A 150 9.21 1.80 17.41
C HIS A 150 9.52 2.49 18.76
N PRO A 151 9.51 1.75 19.88
CA PRO A 151 9.85 2.32 21.18
C PRO A 151 11.35 2.58 21.28
N LEU A 152 11.69 3.77 21.77
CA LEU A 152 13.03 4.22 22.14
C LEU A 152 13.03 4.54 23.64
N GLU A 153 14.22 4.76 24.20
CA GLU A 153 14.36 5.16 25.60
C GLU A 153 13.62 6.48 25.92
N ALA A 154 13.68 7.46 25.01
CA ALA A 154 13.09 8.80 25.19
C ALA A 154 11.60 8.90 24.80
N GLY A 155 11.03 7.89 24.12
CA GLY A 155 9.69 7.98 23.52
C GLY A 155 9.46 6.93 22.45
N THR A 156 8.32 7.00 21.77
CA THR A 156 7.97 6.06 20.69
C THR A 156 8.07 6.76 19.35
N ARG A 157 9.07 6.40 18.54
CA ARG A 157 9.23 6.92 17.18
C ARG A 157 8.16 6.32 16.27
N ILE A 158 7.44 7.17 15.56
CA ILE A 158 6.48 6.77 14.54
C ILE A 158 6.98 7.26 13.19
N ALA A 159 7.18 6.34 12.24
CA ALA A 159 7.72 6.62 10.92
C ALA A 159 6.90 5.94 9.83
N PHE A 160 6.81 6.57 8.67
CA PHE A 160 6.20 5.98 7.48
C PHE A 160 7.28 5.52 6.51
N ARG A 161 7.10 4.35 5.92
CA ARG A 161 7.84 3.96 4.73
C ARG A 161 7.13 4.52 3.52
N MET A 162 7.68 5.57 2.94
CA MET A 162 7.16 6.18 1.71
C MET A 162 8.13 5.87 0.58
N HIS A 163 7.61 5.15 -0.40
CA HIS A 163 8.37 4.65 -1.55
C HIS A 163 9.69 3.93 -1.19
N GLY A 164 9.80 3.33 -0.01
CA GLY A 164 11.00 2.58 0.42
C GLY A 164 11.96 3.33 1.33
N VAL A 165 11.76 4.63 1.55
CA VAL A 165 12.51 5.42 2.55
C VAL A 165 11.67 5.59 3.81
N LEU A 166 12.29 5.49 4.99
CA LEU A 166 11.62 5.76 6.26
C LEU A 166 11.70 7.25 6.58
N GLU A 167 10.54 7.86 6.81
CA GLU A 167 10.39 9.27 7.19
C GLU A 167 9.72 9.35 8.56
N GLU A 168 10.36 10.02 9.53
CA GLU A 168 9.78 10.21 10.86
C GLU A 168 8.59 11.19 10.79
N VAL A 169 7.46 10.78 11.37
CA VAL A 169 6.26 11.63 11.48
C VAL A 169 6.28 12.40 12.81
N LEU A 170 6.48 11.66 13.90
CA LEU A 170 6.63 12.21 15.25
C LEU A 170 7.29 11.21 16.19
N THR A 171 7.80 11.73 17.31
CA THR A 171 8.06 10.95 18.51
C THR A 171 6.89 11.14 19.48
N PHE A 172 6.25 10.03 19.85
CA PHE A 172 5.08 9.96 20.73
C PHE A 172 5.51 9.75 22.20
N PRO A 173 4.85 10.35 23.21
CA PRO A 173 5.28 10.24 24.60
C PRO A 173 5.33 8.78 25.10
N ARG A 174 6.42 8.44 25.80
CA ARG A 174 6.71 7.07 26.28
C ARG A 174 5.61 6.51 27.17
N GLU A 175 5.05 7.34 28.05
CA GLU A 175 3.99 6.97 29.00
C GLU A 175 2.71 6.47 28.34
N HIS A 176 2.49 6.80 27.07
CA HIS A 176 1.32 6.38 26.30
C HIS A 176 1.61 5.23 25.31
N HIS A 177 2.85 4.73 25.25
CA HIS A 177 3.25 3.67 24.33
C HIS A 177 2.37 2.42 24.46
N SER A 178 2.21 1.90 25.68
CA SER A 178 1.42 0.69 25.93
C SER A 178 -0.05 0.83 25.48
N ARG A 179 -0.63 2.02 25.63
CA ARG A 179 -1.99 2.32 25.18
C ARG A 179 -2.10 2.29 23.65
N LEU A 180 -1.10 2.81 22.95
CA LEU A 180 -1.02 2.77 21.49
C LEU A 180 -0.90 1.31 20.98
N ILE A 181 -0.03 0.51 21.60
CA ILE A 181 0.12 -0.92 21.27
C ILE A 181 -1.19 -1.69 21.52
N ASN A 182 -1.85 -1.46 22.65
CA ASN A 182 -3.13 -2.09 22.97
C ASN A 182 -4.21 -1.70 21.94
N ARG A 183 -4.21 -0.46 21.44
CA ARG A 183 -5.13 -0.06 20.37
C ARG A 183 -4.89 -0.86 19.09
N VAL A 184 -3.63 -1.06 18.70
CA VAL A 184 -3.28 -1.90 17.54
C VAL A 184 -3.74 -3.35 17.77
N LYS A 185 -3.45 -3.93 18.95
CA LYS A 185 -3.88 -5.29 19.29
C LYS A 185 -5.40 -5.45 19.20
N VAL A 186 -6.18 -4.49 19.71
CA VAL A 186 -7.64 -4.50 19.61
C VAL A 186 -8.11 -4.47 18.15
N LEU A 187 -7.53 -3.62 17.30
CA LEU A 187 -7.89 -3.54 15.88
C LEU A 187 -7.63 -4.88 15.18
N ALA A 188 -6.47 -5.49 15.44
CA ALA A 188 -6.05 -6.76 14.86
C ALA A 188 -6.63 -8.01 15.56
N LYS A 189 -7.51 -7.83 16.56
CA LYS A 189 -8.09 -8.91 17.38
C LYS A 189 -7.05 -9.82 18.06
N LEU A 190 -5.93 -9.24 18.47
CA LEU A 190 -4.83 -9.92 19.15
C LEU A 190 -4.99 -9.93 20.68
N PRO A 191 -4.42 -10.93 21.38
CA PRO A 191 -4.43 -11.01 22.83
C PRO A 191 -3.71 -9.83 23.48
N LEU A 192 -4.36 -9.21 24.48
CA LEU A 192 -3.80 -8.07 25.21
C LEU A 192 -2.74 -8.47 26.24
N TYR A 193 -2.85 -9.67 26.80
CA TYR A 193 -2.00 -10.17 27.89
C TYR A 193 -0.68 -10.79 27.44
N ASP A 194 -0.56 -11.20 26.16
CA ASP A 194 0.68 -11.76 25.64
C ASP A 194 1.66 -10.63 25.30
N LEU A 195 2.64 -10.40 26.19
CA LEU A 195 3.63 -9.31 26.07
C LEU A 195 5.00 -9.79 25.58
N ASP A 196 5.32 -11.08 25.75
CA ASP A 196 6.69 -11.60 25.60
C ASP A 196 6.90 -12.43 24.33
N LYS A 197 5.90 -12.49 23.44
CA LYS A 197 5.96 -13.25 22.19
C LYS A 197 5.64 -12.36 20.99
N PRO A 198 6.27 -12.62 19.83
CA PRO A 198 5.82 -12.03 18.58
C PRO A 198 4.35 -12.35 18.31
N LEU A 199 3.59 -11.36 17.81
CA LEU A 199 2.19 -11.52 17.45
C LEU A 199 1.97 -10.96 16.04
N ASP A 200 1.29 -11.73 15.21
CA ASP A 200 0.90 -11.31 13.86
C ASP A 200 -0.62 -11.34 13.74
N GLY A 201 -1.17 -10.35 13.04
CA GLY A 201 -2.60 -10.23 12.80
C GLY A 201 -2.90 -9.36 11.59
N HIS A 202 -4.18 -9.08 11.37
CA HIS A 202 -4.57 -8.11 10.34
C HIS A 202 -5.90 -7.45 10.70
N PHE A 203 -6.19 -6.31 10.09
CA PHE A 203 -7.49 -5.66 10.21
C PHE A 203 -7.86 -4.84 8.96
N PRO A 204 -9.14 -4.85 8.55
CA PRO A 204 -9.59 -4.01 7.46
C PRO A 204 -9.76 -2.56 7.92
N LEU A 205 -9.50 -1.62 7.00
CA LEU A 205 -9.69 -0.19 7.17
C LEU A 205 -10.35 0.38 5.92
N SER A 206 -11.33 1.26 6.10
CA SER A 206 -11.96 1.99 4.99
C SER A 206 -11.71 3.48 5.14
N THR A 207 -11.12 4.07 4.11
CA THR A 207 -10.83 5.51 4.03
C THR A 207 -11.53 6.13 2.83
N ASP A 208 -11.43 7.44 2.68
CA ASP A 208 -11.92 8.13 1.48
C ASP A 208 -11.13 7.69 0.22
N GLU A 209 -9.91 7.15 0.39
CA GLU A 209 -9.06 6.61 -0.67
C GLU A 209 -9.39 5.16 -1.06
N GLY A 210 -10.40 4.58 -0.41
CA GLY A 210 -10.82 3.20 -0.63
C GLY A 210 -10.50 2.25 0.53
N PRO A 211 -10.78 0.95 0.33
CA PRO A 211 -10.50 -0.09 1.31
C PRO A 211 -8.99 -0.41 1.35
N ALA A 212 -8.52 -0.74 2.54
CA ALA A 212 -7.20 -1.29 2.77
C ALA A 212 -7.29 -2.44 3.80
N ASP A 213 -6.46 -3.45 3.66
CA ASP A 213 -6.21 -4.45 4.70
C ASP A 213 -4.83 -4.20 5.31
N ILE A 214 -4.78 -4.10 6.64
CA ILE A 214 -3.58 -3.75 7.37
C ILE A 214 -3.03 -5.01 8.01
N ARG A 215 -1.88 -5.49 7.54
CA ARG A 215 -1.15 -6.58 8.20
C ARG A 215 -0.36 -6.01 9.36
N VAL A 216 -0.41 -6.69 10.50
CA VAL A 216 0.19 -6.25 11.76
C VAL A 216 1.23 -7.27 12.19
N SER A 217 2.43 -6.80 12.52
CA SER A 217 3.44 -7.58 13.21
C SER A 217 3.88 -6.81 14.46
N ILE A 218 3.83 -7.47 15.62
CA ILE A 218 4.21 -6.92 16.92
C ILE A 218 5.38 -7.74 17.45
N LEU A 219 6.49 -7.08 17.75
CA LEU A 219 7.71 -7.69 18.26
C LEU A 219 8.07 -7.13 19.65
N PRO A 220 8.20 -7.96 20.70
CA PRO A 220 8.72 -7.52 21.99
C PRO A 220 10.16 -7.01 21.86
N THR A 221 10.46 -5.84 22.44
CA THR A 221 11.82 -5.27 22.48
C THR A 221 12.15 -4.75 23.89
N ASN A 222 13.40 -4.34 24.10
CA ASN A 222 13.91 -3.84 25.38
C ASN A 222 13.18 -2.59 25.92
N HIS A 223 12.59 -1.76 25.06
CA HIS A 223 11.88 -0.53 25.46
C HIS A 223 10.34 -0.64 25.33
N GLY A 224 9.82 -1.84 25.07
CA GLY A 224 8.40 -2.11 24.84
C GLY A 224 8.17 -2.84 23.51
N ALA A 225 6.92 -3.13 23.16
CA ALA A 225 6.63 -3.76 21.89
C ALA A 225 6.81 -2.79 20.71
N ALA A 226 7.54 -3.22 19.67
CA ALA A 226 7.59 -2.55 18.37
C ALA A 226 6.48 -3.08 17.46
N VAL A 227 5.95 -2.24 16.57
CA VAL A 227 4.91 -2.61 15.60
C VAL A 227 5.34 -2.21 14.20
N ALA A 228 5.14 -3.13 13.27
CA ALA A 228 5.11 -2.85 11.84
C ALA A 228 3.68 -3.08 11.31
N LEU A 229 3.11 -2.07 10.67
CA LEU A 229 1.83 -2.14 9.99
C LEU A 229 2.09 -2.06 8.49
N ARG A 230 1.77 -3.09 7.72
CA ARG A 230 1.85 -3.06 6.26
C ARG A 230 0.49 -2.81 5.66
N ILE A 231 0.41 -1.81 4.77
CA ILE A 231 -0.84 -1.35 4.17
C ILE A 231 -1.02 -2.04 2.81
N ALA A 232 -1.94 -3.00 2.71
CA ALA A 232 -2.36 -3.57 1.44
C ALA A 232 -3.61 -2.83 0.94
N ARG A 233 -3.56 -2.24 -0.26
CA ARG A 233 -4.67 -1.45 -0.83
C ARG A 233 -5.35 -2.21 -1.95
N THR A 234 -6.66 -2.06 -2.06
CA THR A 234 -7.43 -2.58 -3.20
C THR A 234 -7.76 -1.48 -4.19
N GLY A 235 -7.73 -1.79 -5.49
CA GLY A 235 -8.09 -0.83 -6.55
C GLY A 235 -7.04 0.26 -6.80
N VAL A 236 -5.75 -0.07 -6.65
CA VAL A 236 -4.68 0.91 -6.86
C VAL A 236 -4.59 1.32 -8.32
N ARG A 237 -4.55 2.63 -8.57
CA ARG A 237 -4.28 3.16 -9.91
C ARG A 237 -2.85 2.79 -10.32
N LEU A 238 -2.75 1.98 -11.37
CA LEU A 238 -1.47 1.61 -11.96
C LEU A 238 -0.74 2.86 -12.48
N PRO A 239 0.58 2.96 -12.29
CA PRO A 239 1.37 4.04 -12.83
C PRO A 239 1.39 3.96 -14.34
N GLN A 240 1.31 5.12 -15.00
CA GLN A 240 1.53 5.18 -16.43
C GLN A 240 2.99 4.89 -16.73
N LEU A 241 3.24 4.06 -17.74
CA LEU A 241 4.61 3.68 -18.14
C LEU A 241 5.47 4.91 -18.49
N SER A 242 4.88 5.90 -19.16
CA SER A 242 5.53 7.17 -19.51
C SER A 242 5.90 8.02 -18.30
N ALA A 243 5.20 7.86 -17.17
CA ALA A 243 5.47 8.62 -15.95
C ALA A 243 6.70 8.09 -15.19
N LEU A 244 7.21 6.90 -15.51
CA LEU A 244 8.34 6.28 -14.81
C LEU A 244 9.70 6.97 -15.07
N GLY A 245 9.73 7.94 -15.99
CA GLY A 245 10.93 8.73 -16.28
C GLY A 245 11.90 8.08 -17.25
N PHE A 246 11.45 7.14 -18.08
CA PHE A 246 12.27 6.63 -19.18
C PHE A 246 12.69 7.78 -20.12
N PRO A 247 13.95 7.80 -20.61
CA PRO A 247 14.29 8.58 -21.80
C PRO A 247 13.38 8.17 -22.95
N GLU A 248 12.92 9.13 -23.76
CA GLU A 248 11.93 8.89 -24.82
C GLU A 248 12.34 7.76 -25.80
N ALA A 249 13.59 7.79 -26.25
CA ALA A 249 14.14 6.77 -27.13
C ALA A 249 14.15 5.37 -26.48
N LEU A 250 14.37 5.30 -25.17
CA LEU A 250 14.36 4.04 -24.42
C LEU A 250 12.92 3.54 -24.19
N LEU A 251 12.01 4.47 -23.88
CA LEU A 251 10.59 4.17 -23.68
C LEU A 251 9.98 3.54 -24.94
N SER A 252 10.23 4.13 -26.11
CA SER A 252 9.75 3.58 -27.39
C SER A 252 10.24 2.16 -27.60
N LYS A 253 11.55 1.91 -27.44
CA LYS A 253 12.13 0.57 -27.56
C LYS A 253 11.52 -0.40 -26.55
N PHE A 254 11.25 0.02 -25.32
CA PHE A 254 10.66 -0.83 -24.30
C PHE A 254 9.20 -1.17 -24.63
N GLN A 255 8.41 -0.19 -25.09
CA GLN A 255 7.04 -0.39 -25.54
C GLN A 255 6.95 -1.39 -26.71
N GLU A 256 7.87 -1.30 -27.68
CA GLU A 256 7.96 -2.31 -28.75
C GLU A 256 8.18 -3.73 -28.20
N ARG A 257 8.99 -3.88 -27.14
CA ARG A 257 9.20 -5.20 -26.51
C ARG A 257 7.94 -5.68 -25.80
N LEU A 258 7.24 -4.79 -25.09
CA LEU A 258 5.96 -5.10 -24.44
C LEU A 258 4.84 -5.45 -25.44
N ALA A 259 4.95 -5.01 -26.69
CA ALA A 259 4.02 -5.33 -27.77
C ALA A 259 4.24 -6.73 -28.38
N LEU A 260 5.36 -7.42 -28.07
CA LEU A 260 5.66 -8.73 -28.62
C LEU A 260 4.61 -9.79 -28.19
N PRO A 261 4.23 -10.73 -29.07
CA PRO A 261 3.27 -11.77 -28.73
C PRO A 261 3.81 -12.73 -27.66
N GLN A 262 5.12 -12.99 -27.68
CA GLN A 262 5.81 -13.90 -26.77
C GLN A 262 7.22 -13.44 -26.44
N GLY A 263 7.80 -14.07 -25.42
CA GLY A 263 9.20 -13.89 -25.02
C GLY A 263 9.31 -13.51 -23.55
N LEU A 264 10.55 -13.54 -23.05
CA LEU A 264 10.87 -13.21 -21.67
C LEU A 264 11.45 -11.80 -21.58
N ILE A 265 10.85 -10.95 -20.75
CA ILE A 265 11.35 -9.63 -20.38
C ILE A 265 11.73 -9.66 -18.90
N LEU A 266 13.00 -9.39 -18.62
CA LEU A 266 13.55 -9.40 -17.26
C LEU A 266 13.77 -7.99 -16.76
N VAL A 267 13.30 -7.69 -15.55
CA VAL A 267 13.64 -6.46 -14.83
C VAL A 267 14.67 -6.78 -13.74
N ALA A 268 15.90 -6.35 -13.97
CA ALA A 268 17.03 -6.54 -13.08
C ALA A 268 17.22 -5.38 -12.09
N GLY A 269 17.59 -5.71 -10.85
CA GLY A 269 18.01 -4.71 -9.86
C GLY A 269 17.90 -5.20 -8.41
N ALA A 270 18.51 -4.46 -7.47
CA ALA A 270 18.42 -4.76 -6.05
C ALA A 270 17.02 -4.50 -5.47
N THR A 271 16.83 -4.85 -4.20
CA THR A 271 15.63 -4.46 -3.45
C THR A 271 15.49 -2.94 -3.41
N GLY A 272 14.26 -2.44 -3.56
CA GLY A 272 13.99 -0.99 -3.55
C GLY A 272 14.40 -0.25 -4.83
N SER A 273 14.81 -0.94 -5.91
CA SER A 273 15.12 -0.28 -7.18
C SER A 273 13.91 0.07 -8.04
N GLY A 274 12.68 -0.20 -7.58
CA GLY A 274 11.44 0.11 -8.28
C GLY A 274 11.00 -0.92 -9.33
N LYS A 275 11.53 -2.17 -9.29
CA LYS A 275 11.20 -3.23 -10.26
C LYS A 275 9.70 -3.54 -10.31
N THR A 276 9.08 -3.70 -9.14
CA THR A 276 7.65 -3.99 -9.01
C THR A 276 6.82 -2.87 -9.65
N THR A 277 7.15 -1.60 -9.36
CA THR A 277 6.50 -0.45 -10.00
C THR A 277 6.59 -0.51 -11.52
N SER A 278 7.77 -0.84 -12.07
CA SER A 278 7.96 -0.98 -13.51
C SER A 278 7.20 -2.15 -14.11
N LEU A 279 7.11 -3.29 -13.41
CA LEU A 279 6.29 -4.42 -13.83
C LEU A 279 4.81 -4.07 -13.88
N TYR A 280 4.26 -3.51 -12.81
CA TYR A 280 2.86 -3.09 -12.75
C TYR A 280 2.53 -2.03 -13.82
N ALA A 281 3.42 -1.07 -14.07
CA ALA A 281 3.25 -0.10 -15.16
C ALA A 281 3.26 -0.78 -16.54
N SER A 282 4.13 -1.77 -16.73
CA SER A 282 4.23 -2.53 -17.99
C SER A 282 2.96 -3.34 -18.24
N LEU A 283 2.44 -4.02 -17.22
CA LEU A 283 1.17 -4.76 -17.31
C LEU A 283 -0.02 -3.83 -17.60
N GLY A 284 -0.07 -2.66 -16.94
CA GLY A 284 -1.09 -1.66 -17.22
C GLY A 284 -1.02 -1.12 -18.66
N HIS A 285 0.19 -0.88 -19.17
CA HIS A 285 0.40 -0.48 -20.56
C HIS A 285 -0.04 -1.58 -21.55
N ILE A 286 0.31 -2.85 -21.27
CA ILE A 286 -0.12 -4.00 -22.07
C ILE A 286 -1.65 -4.09 -22.10
N GLN A 287 -2.31 -4.06 -20.94
CA GLN A 287 -3.76 -4.10 -20.84
C GLN A 287 -4.40 -2.97 -21.65
N GLN A 288 -3.89 -1.74 -21.53
CA GLN A 288 -4.39 -0.59 -22.28
C GLN A 288 -4.21 -0.77 -23.80
N SER A 289 -3.07 -1.31 -24.23
CA SER A 289 -2.74 -1.48 -25.66
C SER A 289 -3.49 -2.64 -26.32
N ARG A 290 -3.74 -3.73 -25.59
CA ARG A 290 -4.33 -4.97 -26.11
C ARG A 290 -5.82 -5.13 -25.79
N GLY A 291 -6.36 -4.32 -24.88
CA GLY A 291 -7.77 -4.30 -24.48
C GLY A 291 -8.08 -5.22 -23.30
N GLU A 292 -9.29 -5.07 -22.76
CA GLU A 292 -9.75 -5.71 -21.52
C GLU A 292 -9.85 -7.24 -21.59
N LEU A 293 -9.94 -7.82 -22.79
CA LEU A 293 -9.97 -9.28 -22.99
C LEU A 293 -8.59 -9.92 -22.86
N THR A 294 -7.52 -9.13 -22.70
CA THR A 294 -6.17 -9.64 -22.49
C THR A 294 -6.07 -10.31 -21.13
N ARG A 295 -5.83 -11.63 -21.12
CA ARG A 295 -5.70 -12.39 -19.89
C ARG A 295 -4.30 -12.24 -19.31
N ILE A 296 -4.21 -11.44 -18.26
CA ILE A 296 -2.98 -11.23 -17.50
C ILE A 296 -3.06 -12.05 -16.22
N ALA A 297 -2.08 -12.92 -15.99
CA ALA A 297 -1.97 -13.73 -14.79
C ALA A 297 -0.66 -13.42 -14.07
N THR A 298 -0.70 -13.28 -12.74
CA THR A 298 0.48 -12.99 -11.91
C THR A 298 0.68 -14.03 -10.81
N ILE A 299 1.94 -14.33 -10.51
CA ILE A 299 2.33 -15.12 -9.33
C ILE A 299 3.28 -14.25 -8.50
N GLU A 300 2.92 -13.94 -7.26
CA GLU A 300 3.60 -12.93 -6.43
C GLU A 300 3.82 -13.41 -4.98
N ASP A 301 4.81 -12.83 -4.28
CA ASP A 301 5.11 -13.19 -2.87
C ASP A 301 5.51 -11.94 -2.04
N PRO A 302 4.55 -11.23 -1.40
CA PRO A 302 3.11 -11.35 -1.55
C PRO A 302 2.57 -10.58 -2.77
N ILE A 303 1.26 -10.65 -3.01
CA ILE A 303 0.59 -9.69 -3.91
C ILE A 303 0.68 -8.30 -3.27
N GLU A 304 1.29 -7.35 -3.98
CA GLU A 304 1.50 -5.98 -3.48
C GLU A 304 0.26 -5.10 -3.67
N PHE A 305 -0.41 -5.23 -4.83
CA PHE A 305 -1.58 -4.45 -5.18
C PHE A 305 -2.63 -5.34 -5.83
N ASP A 306 -3.88 -5.19 -5.40
CA ASP A 306 -5.03 -5.84 -6.04
C ASP A 306 -5.50 -4.99 -7.23
N VAL A 307 -5.34 -5.56 -8.43
CA VAL A 307 -5.55 -4.91 -9.72
C VAL A 307 -6.74 -5.55 -10.42
N PRO A 308 -7.78 -4.77 -10.75
CA PRO A 308 -8.92 -5.28 -11.50
C PRO A 308 -8.52 -5.95 -12.82
N LEU A 309 -9.21 -7.03 -13.16
CA LEU A 309 -9.02 -7.85 -14.37
C LEU A 309 -7.75 -8.72 -14.39
N PHE A 310 -6.84 -8.58 -13.42
CA PHE A 310 -5.67 -9.45 -13.35
C PHE A 310 -6.00 -10.71 -12.54
N ALA A 311 -5.60 -11.87 -13.03
CA ALA A 311 -5.67 -13.12 -12.27
C ALA A 311 -4.41 -13.23 -11.38
N GLN A 312 -4.45 -12.62 -10.19
CA GLN A 312 -3.30 -12.56 -9.29
C GLN A 312 -3.32 -13.71 -8.28
N THR A 313 -2.19 -14.40 -8.16
CA THR A 313 -2.03 -15.52 -7.22
C THR A 313 -0.85 -15.27 -6.29
N GLN A 314 -1.07 -15.45 -4.99
CA GLN A 314 -0.01 -15.33 -3.99
C GLN A 314 0.67 -16.70 -3.76
N VAL A 315 1.99 -16.71 -3.68
CA VAL A 315 2.77 -17.86 -3.21
C VAL A 315 2.34 -18.24 -1.79
N ASN A 316 2.24 -19.53 -1.54
CA ASN A 316 1.98 -20.10 -0.22
C ASN A 316 2.91 -21.28 0.03
N ALA A 317 4.14 -20.97 0.43
CA ALA A 317 5.17 -21.97 0.68
C ALA A 317 4.76 -22.98 1.77
N ALA A 318 3.97 -22.57 2.77
CA ALA A 318 3.49 -23.45 3.84
C ALA A 318 2.55 -24.56 3.33
N GLN A 319 1.85 -24.32 2.23
CA GLN A 319 0.99 -25.31 1.55
C GLN A 319 1.66 -25.91 0.31
N GLY A 320 2.95 -25.65 0.10
CA GLY A 320 3.72 -26.15 -1.04
C GLY A 320 3.48 -25.39 -2.35
N PHE A 321 2.63 -24.36 -2.38
CA PHE A 321 2.33 -23.59 -3.59
C PHE A 321 3.46 -22.56 -3.87
N THR A 322 4.44 -22.96 -4.68
CA THR A 322 5.64 -22.16 -5.04
C THR A 322 5.48 -21.39 -6.36
N PHE A 323 6.44 -20.52 -6.69
CA PHE A 323 6.48 -19.83 -8.00
C PHE A 323 6.45 -20.80 -9.19
N ALA A 324 7.27 -21.85 -9.18
CA ALA A 324 7.31 -22.85 -10.24
C ALA A 324 5.97 -23.59 -10.39
N GLN A 325 5.34 -23.98 -9.28
CA GLN A 325 4.02 -24.62 -9.31
C GLN A 325 2.93 -23.67 -9.81
N GLY A 326 2.90 -22.44 -9.32
CA GLY A 326 1.97 -21.41 -9.75
C GLY A 326 2.10 -21.12 -11.24
N LEU A 327 3.33 -21.00 -11.75
CA LEU A 327 3.58 -20.78 -13.17
C LEU A 327 3.06 -21.94 -14.04
N ARG A 328 3.30 -23.20 -13.63
CA ARG A 328 2.73 -24.36 -14.33
C ARG A 328 1.20 -24.38 -14.33
N ALA A 329 0.59 -23.96 -13.22
CA ALA A 329 -0.87 -23.86 -13.13
C ALA A 329 -1.41 -22.77 -14.05
N VAL A 330 -0.80 -21.59 -14.06
CA VAL A 330 -1.16 -20.46 -14.91
C VAL A 330 -1.05 -20.82 -16.40
N LEU A 331 -0.05 -21.59 -16.81
CA LEU A 331 0.07 -22.05 -18.21
C LEU A 331 -1.12 -22.91 -18.68
N ARG A 332 -1.93 -23.46 -17.77
CA ARG A 332 -3.17 -24.19 -18.11
C ARG A 332 -4.43 -23.32 -18.04
N GLN A 333 -4.27 -22.00 -17.89
CA GLN A 333 -5.38 -21.04 -17.82
C GLN A 333 -5.53 -20.20 -19.10
N ASP A 334 -4.86 -20.60 -20.18
CA ASP A 334 -4.85 -19.86 -21.46
C ASP A 334 -4.51 -18.36 -21.28
N PRO A 335 -3.39 -18.01 -20.61
CA PRO A 335 -3.00 -16.63 -20.38
C PRO A 335 -2.36 -16.02 -21.64
N ASN A 336 -2.51 -14.71 -21.85
CA ASN A 336 -1.77 -14.00 -22.89
C ASN A 336 -0.45 -13.45 -22.36
N VAL A 337 -0.46 -12.95 -21.13
CA VAL A 337 0.71 -12.37 -20.47
C VAL A 337 0.81 -12.92 -19.06
N ILE A 338 2.02 -13.31 -18.69
CA ILE A 338 2.32 -13.88 -17.39
C ILE A 338 3.33 -12.98 -16.68
N MET A 339 3.07 -12.66 -15.41
CA MET A 339 4.06 -12.02 -14.55
C MET A 339 4.46 -12.96 -13.42
N VAL A 340 5.75 -13.21 -13.27
CA VAL A 340 6.30 -13.94 -12.12
C VAL A 340 7.06 -12.93 -11.29
N GLY A 341 6.68 -12.76 -10.02
CA GLY A 341 7.22 -11.73 -9.14
C GLY A 341 8.75 -11.71 -9.14
N GLU A 342 9.39 -12.88 -9.14
CA GLU A 342 10.84 -13.02 -9.27
C GLU A 342 11.26 -14.44 -9.65
N ILE A 343 12.44 -14.55 -10.27
CA ILE A 343 13.12 -15.83 -10.50
C ILE A 343 14.26 -15.97 -9.48
N ARG A 344 14.06 -16.86 -8.50
CA ARG A 344 15.05 -17.15 -7.44
C ARG A 344 15.74 -18.50 -7.59
N ASP A 345 15.11 -19.45 -8.26
CA ASP A 345 15.54 -20.84 -8.34
C ASP A 345 15.50 -21.38 -9.77
N SER A 346 16.19 -22.51 -9.96
CA SER A 346 16.36 -23.18 -11.25
C SER A 346 15.05 -23.70 -11.84
N GLU A 347 14.11 -24.12 -10.99
CA GLU A 347 12.84 -24.71 -11.42
C GLU A 347 11.93 -23.64 -12.02
N THR A 348 11.81 -22.51 -11.32
CA THR A 348 11.08 -21.32 -11.77
C THR A 348 11.73 -20.76 -13.03
N ALA A 349 13.06 -20.66 -13.08
CA ALA A 349 13.80 -20.19 -14.25
C ALA A 349 13.52 -21.04 -15.50
N ARG A 350 13.63 -22.38 -15.38
CA ARG A 350 13.37 -23.30 -16.49
C ARG A 350 11.93 -23.18 -16.98
N THR A 351 10.97 -23.12 -16.06
CA THR A 351 9.56 -23.00 -16.44
C THR A 351 9.26 -21.66 -17.11
N ALA A 352 9.86 -20.56 -16.65
CA ALA A 352 9.72 -19.23 -17.24
C ALA A 352 10.28 -19.17 -18.67
N ILE A 353 11.43 -19.80 -18.90
CA ILE A 353 12.04 -19.90 -20.24
C ILE A 353 11.15 -20.71 -21.19
N GLN A 354 10.61 -21.85 -20.74
CA GLN A 354 9.69 -22.64 -21.54
C GLN A 354 8.41 -21.86 -21.88
N ALA A 355 7.85 -21.12 -20.92
CA ALA A 355 6.69 -20.25 -21.15
C ALA A 355 6.97 -19.17 -22.21
N GLY A 356 8.15 -18.52 -22.14
CA GLY A 356 8.56 -17.51 -23.12
C GLY A 356 8.77 -18.07 -24.54
N LEU A 357 9.13 -19.36 -24.65
CA LEU A 357 9.26 -20.06 -25.94
C LEU A 357 7.91 -20.55 -26.48
N SER A 358 6.92 -20.76 -25.62
CA SER A 358 5.64 -21.42 -25.96
C SER A 358 4.48 -20.46 -26.26
N GLY A 359 4.77 -19.25 -26.74
CA GLY A 359 3.71 -18.31 -27.17
C GLY A 359 3.25 -17.31 -26.11
N HIS A 360 3.91 -17.24 -24.94
CA HIS A 360 3.52 -16.33 -23.86
C HIS A 360 4.52 -15.19 -23.73
N LEU A 361 4.02 -13.96 -23.51
CA LEU A 361 4.85 -12.86 -23.04
C LEU A 361 4.98 -12.99 -21.52
N LEU A 362 6.20 -13.25 -21.04
CA LEU A 362 6.49 -13.39 -19.63
C LEU A 362 7.33 -12.21 -19.13
N LEU A 363 6.88 -11.57 -18.05
CA LEU A 363 7.63 -10.54 -17.35
C LEU A 363 8.07 -11.09 -15.98
N SER A 364 9.31 -10.86 -15.60
CA SER A 364 9.77 -11.23 -14.26
C SER A 364 10.88 -10.34 -13.74
N THR A 365 11.14 -10.40 -12.43
CA THR A 365 12.30 -9.75 -11.84
C THR A 365 13.44 -10.73 -11.57
N ILE A 366 14.66 -10.20 -11.59
CA ILE A 366 15.86 -10.94 -11.19
C ILE A 366 16.81 -10.03 -10.42
N HIS A 367 17.48 -10.59 -9.42
CA HIS A 367 18.53 -9.86 -8.71
C HIS A 367 19.85 -9.96 -9.49
N ALA A 368 20.13 -8.91 -10.26
CA ALA A 368 21.38 -8.73 -10.99
C ALA A 368 21.83 -7.26 -10.94
N ASN A 369 23.13 -7.03 -11.14
CA ASN A 369 23.73 -5.70 -11.03
C ASN A 369 23.66 -4.87 -12.32
N SER A 370 23.48 -5.52 -13.45
CA SER A 370 23.36 -4.93 -14.80
C SER A 370 22.39 -5.75 -15.64
N ALA A 371 22.04 -5.26 -16.82
CA ALA A 371 21.16 -5.98 -17.74
C ALA A 371 21.83 -7.26 -18.24
N ALA A 372 23.12 -7.20 -18.62
CA ALA A 372 23.89 -8.38 -19.02
C ALA A 372 24.10 -9.39 -17.86
N GLY A 373 24.17 -8.91 -16.61
CA GLY A 373 24.33 -9.76 -15.44
C GLY A 373 23.17 -10.72 -15.18
N ALA A 374 21.97 -10.44 -15.73
CA ALA A 374 20.84 -11.36 -15.64
C ALA A 374 21.12 -12.69 -16.35
N PHE A 375 21.87 -12.69 -17.45
CA PHE A 375 22.18 -13.92 -18.18
C PHE A 375 23.06 -14.86 -17.38
N ASN A 376 24.14 -14.34 -16.78
CA ASN A 376 24.98 -15.13 -15.89
C ASN A 376 24.16 -15.74 -14.76
N ARG A 377 23.26 -14.96 -14.15
CA ARG A 377 22.45 -15.45 -13.05
C ARG A 377 21.55 -16.62 -13.46
N LEU A 378 20.98 -16.59 -14.67
CA LEU A 378 20.16 -17.69 -15.19
C LEU A 378 21.00 -18.90 -15.61
N ILE A 379 22.20 -18.68 -16.15
CA ILE A 379 23.15 -19.76 -16.46
C ILE A 379 23.63 -20.44 -15.16
N ASP A 380 23.91 -19.68 -14.10
CA ASP A 380 24.27 -20.20 -12.77
C ASP A 380 23.13 -21.02 -12.14
N MET A 381 21.88 -20.68 -12.48
CA MET A 381 20.69 -21.46 -12.11
C MET A 381 20.48 -22.71 -13.00
N GLY A 382 21.39 -22.99 -13.93
CA GLY A 382 21.35 -24.17 -14.78
C GLY A 382 20.33 -24.07 -15.93
N VAL A 383 20.09 -22.86 -16.45
CA VAL A 383 19.41 -22.62 -17.72
C VAL A 383 20.43 -22.72 -18.86
N GLU A 384 20.11 -23.50 -19.89
CA GLU A 384 20.96 -23.62 -21.07
C GLU A 384 21.04 -22.30 -21.86
N PRO A 385 22.24 -21.81 -22.22
CA PRO A 385 22.39 -20.49 -22.86
C PRO A 385 21.60 -20.34 -24.16
N PHE A 386 21.49 -21.41 -24.96
CA PHE A 386 20.71 -21.38 -26.19
C PHE A 386 19.22 -21.12 -25.95
N LEU A 387 18.64 -21.74 -24.91
CA LEU A 387 17.24 -21.49 -24.54
C LEU A 387 17.06 -20.05 -24.04
N LEU A 388 18.03 -19.56 -23.28
CA LEU A 388 18.04 -18.20 -22.75
C LEU A 388 18.11 -17.14 -23.85
N ALA A 389 19.04 -17.30 -24.79
CA ALA A 389 19.19 -16.44 -25.96
C ALA A 389 17.94 -16.47 -26.85
N SER A 390 17.29 -17.63 -26.96
CA SER A 390 16.08 -17.80 -27.76
C SER A 390 14.84 -17.18 -27.13
N ALA A 391 14.64 -17.39 -25.83
CA ALA A 391 13.43 -16.99 -25.11
C ALA A 391 13.44 -15.50 -24.73
N THR A 392 14.60 -14.92 -24.42
CA THR A 392 14.68 -13.55 -23.90
C THR A 392 14.49 -12.53 -25.00
N ALA A 393 13.57 -11.58 -24.78
CA ALA A 393 13.33 -10.46 -25.67
C ALA A 393 14.17 -9.23 -25.28
N ALA A 394 14.23 -8.95 -23.97
CA ALA A 394 15.03 -7.87 -23.41
C ALA A 394 15.29 -8.07 -21.92
N THR A 395 16.37 -7.44 -21.43
CA THR A 395 16.61 -7.25 -19.99
C THR A 395 16.74 -5.77 -19.70
N LEU A 396 15.94 -5.28 -18.75
CA LEU A 396 15.98 -3.92 -18.23
C LEU A 396 16.63 -3.91 -16.84
N SER A 397 17.78 -3.27 -16.68
CA SER A 397 18.33 -2.95 -15.36
C SER A 397 17.87 -1.58 -14.90
N GLN A 398 17.49 -1.48 -13.63
CA GLN A 398 16.96 -0.26 -13.05
C GLN A 398 17.56 0.04 -11.68
N ARG A 399 17.81 1.32 -11.42
CA ARG A 399 18.14 1.86 -10.09
C ARG A 399 17.35 3.14 -9.81
N LEU A 400 17.12 3.44 -8.53
CA LEU A 400 16.54 4.74 -8.12
C LEU A 400 17.64 5.64 -7.55
N VAL A 401 17.71 6.86 -8.06
CA VAL A 401 18.56 7.94 -7.54
C VAL A 401 17.68 9.04 -6.94
N ARG A 402 18.15 9.72 -5.89
CA ARG A 402 17.46 10.90 -5.37
C ARG A 402 17.50 12.04 -6.37
N SER A 403 16.38 12.75 -6.52
CA SER A 403 16.31 13.91 -7.39
C SER A 403 16.77 15.15 -6.63
N LEU A 404 17.56 16.01 -7.27
CA LEU A 404 17.97 17.28 -6.67
C LEU A 404 16.76 18.18 -6.42
N CYS A 405 16.77 18.88 -5.30
CA CYS A 405 15.73 19.86 -5.02
C CYS A 405 15.84 21.03 -6.02
N PRO A 406 14.84 21.28 -6.89
CA PRO A 406 14.91 22.32 -7.90
C PRO A 406 14.84 23.74 -7.32
N HIS A 407 14.49 23.89 -6.05
CA HIS A 407 14.50 25.19 -5.37
C HIS A 407 15.88 25.62 -4.88
N CYS A 408 16.80 24.68 -4.67
CA CYS A 408 18.13 25.00 -4.15
C CYS A 408 19.28 24.37 -4.94
N ARG A 409 19.02 23.53 -5.95
CA ARG A 409 20.10 22.96 -6.77
C ARG A 409 20.93 24.08 -7.38
N ALA A 410 22.24 23.93 -7.33
CA ALA A 410 23.18 24.89 -7.89
C ALA A 410 24.27 24.17 -8.67
N PRO A 411 24.89 24.83 -9.68
CA PRO A 411 26.09 24.31 -10.32
C PRO A 411 27.18 24.02 -9.28
N GLN A 412 27.80 22.85 -9.36
CA GLN A 412 28.95 22.47 -8.55
C GLN A 412 30.12 22.04 -9.45
N PRO A 413 31.36 22.47 -9.13
CA PRO A 413 32.52 21.99 -9.85
C PRO A 413 32.73 20.50 -9.56
N LEU A 414 33.31 19.76 -10.53
CA LEU A 414 33.72 18.39 -10.27
C LEU A 414 34.77 18.37 -9.17
N THR A 415 34.61 17.43 -8.25
CA THR A 415 35.72 17.02 -7.38
C THR A 415 36.77 16.24 -8.17
N PRO A 416 38.04 16.21 -7.72
CA PRO A 416 39.08 15.40 -8.37
C PRO A 416 38.70 13.91 -8.48
N GLU A 417 38.03 13.35 -7.47
CA GLU A 417 37.58 11.95 -7.47
C GLU A 417 36.52 11.70 -8.54
N GLU A 418 35.53 12.60 -8.67
CA GLU A 418 34.49 12.48 -9.71
C GLU A 418 35.10 12.61 -11.11
N ALA A 419 36.09 13.48 -11.30
CA ALA A 419 36.79 13.62 -12.58
C ALA A 419 37.52 12.33 -12.97
N VAL A 420 38.25 11.72 -12.04
CA VAL A 420 38.94 10.44 -12.27
C VAL A 420 37.95 9.33 -12.64
N ARG A 421 36.80 9.27 -11.96
CA ARG A 421 35.78 8.24 -12.23
C ARG A 421 35.10 8.43 -13.59
N LEU A 422 34.85 9.68 -14.01
CA LEU A 422 34.33 9.95 -15.35
C LEU A 422 35.34 9.57 -16.44
N ASP A 423 36.61 9.92 -16.26
CA ASP A 423 37.66 9.58 -17.23
C ASP A 423 37.82 8.06 -17.36
N ALA A 424 37.85 7.34 -16.24
CA ALA A 424 37.94 5.88 -16.21
C ALA A 424 36.75 5.20 -16.92
N ALA A 425 35.58 5.83 -16.88
CA ALA A 425 34.39 5.38 -17.59
C ALA A 425 34.32 5.85 -19.06
N GLY A 426 35.27 6.65 -19.52
CA GLY A 426 35.23 7.28 -20.85
C GLY A 426 34.07 8.26 -21.03
N LEU A 427 33.58 8.85 -19.94
CA LEU A 427 32.42 9.75 -19.94
C LEU A 427 32.86 11.22 -19.92
N PRO A 428 32.16 12.11 -20.64
CA PRO A 428 32.57 13.50 -20.72
C PRO A 428 32.39 14.23 -19.39
N ARG A 429 33.45 14.92 -18.97
CA ARG A 429 33.39 15.96 -17.93
C ARG A 429 32.47 17.10 -18.36
N GLY A 430 32.02 17.92 -17.42
CA GLY A 430 31.15 19.05 -17.74
C GLY A 430 30.68 19.80 -16.49
N ASN A 431 29.72 20.70 -16.68
CA ASN A 431 29.07 21.34 -15.54
C ASN A 431 27.98 20.41 -15.00
N PHE A 432 27.98 20.20 -13.69
CA PHE A 432 27.00 19.39 -13.00
C PHE A 432 26.30 20.21 -11.93
N PHE A 433 25.11 19.76 -11.53
CA PHE A 433 24.40 20.33 -10.40
C PHE A 433 24.61 19.48 -9.16
N GLY A 434 24.56 20.13 -8.00
CA GLY A 434 24.70 19.47 -6.71
C GLY A 434 23.68 19.96 -5.68
N PRO A 435 23.60 19.24 -4.55
CA PRO A 435 22.71 19.58 -3.45
C PRO A 435 23.25 20.79 -2.67
N VAL A 436 22.38 21.76 -2.37
CA VAL A 436 22.69 22.88 -1.47
C VAL A 436 21.95 22.73 -0.13
N GLY A 437 20.66 22.43 -0.19
CA GLY A 437 19.80 22.39 1.00
C GLY A 437 19.01 23.69 1.17
N CYS A 438 17.73 23.55 1.47
CA CYS A 438 16.82 24.64 1.82
C CYS A 438 15.70 24.09 2.71
N GLU A 439 14.83 24.97 3.21
CA GLU A 439 13.69 24.57 4.06
C GLU A 439 12.77 23.54 3.37
N ARG A 440 12.56 23.64 2.05
CA ARG A 440 11.67 22.74 1.30
C ARG A 440 12.19 21.30 1.21
N CYS A 441 13.51 21.10 1.32
CA CYS A 441 14.13 19.77 1.35
C CYS A 441 14.76 19.46 2.72
N GLU A 442 14.46 20.27 3.73
CA GLU A 442 14.99 20.20 5.10
C GLU A 442 16.52 20.04 5.14
N GLY A 443 17.20 20.85 4.32
CA GLY A 443 18.67 20.84 4.24
C GLY A 443 19.28 19.65 3.52
N SER A 444 18.50 18.64 3.10
CA SER A 444 19.06 17.46 2.41
C SER A 444 19.60 17.78 1.00
N GLY A 445 19.02 18.78 0.34
CA GLY A 445 19.30 19.13 -1.05
C GLY A 445 18.64 18.21 -2.08
N TYR A 446 17.84 17.23 -1.64
CA TYR A 446 17.13 16.28 -2.51
C TYR A 446 15.64 16.30 -2.23
N LEU A 447 14.82 16.11 -3.26
CA LEU A 447 13.37 15.96 -3.11
C LEU A 447 12.83 15.01 -4.17
N GLY A 448 12.24 13.90 -3.73
CA GLY A 448 11.78 12.84 -4.63
C GLY A 448 12.92 11.97 -5.17
N ARG A 449 12.58 11.10 -6.12
CA ARG A 449 13.52 10.14 -6.73
C ARG A 449 13.15 9.91 -8.18
N THR A 450 14.14 9.55 -8.97
CA THR A 450 13.97 9.19 -10.36
C THR A 450 14.73 7.91 -10.69
N ALA A 451 14.25 7.15 -11.68
CA ALA A 451 14.79 5.84 -12.01
C ALA A 451 15.77 5.93 -13.19
N ILE A 452 17.01 5.51 -13.03
CA ILE A 452 17.95 5.35 -14.15
C ILE A 452 17.85 3.93 -14.71
N TYR A 453 17.99 3.82 -16.03
CA TYR A 453 17.70 2.61 -16.78
C TYR A 453 18.86 2.23 -17.70
N GLU A 454 19.04 0.93 -17.87
CA GLU A 454 19.90 0.32 -18.87
C GLU A 454 19.09 -0.83 -19.48
N MET A 455 18.90 -0.84 -20.80
CA MET A 455 18.13 -1.90 -21.46
C MET A 455 18.95 -2.59 -22.52
N LEU A 456 19.08 -3.90 -22.37
CA LEU A 456 19.75 -4.78 -23.31
C LEU A 456 18.69 -5.50 -24.14
N VAL A 457 18.68 -5.26 -25.45
CA VAL A 457 17.82 -5.94 -26.41
C VAL A 457 18.60 -7.08 -27.06
N ILE A 458 17.96 -8.23 -27.26
CA ILE A 458 18.64 -9.43 -27.74
C ILE A 458 18.76 -9.43 -29.27
N SER A 459 19.89 -8.91 -29.76
CA SER A 459 20.33 -8.99 -31.17
C SER A 459 20.98 -10.33 -31.51
N GLN A 460 21.30 -10.57 -32.78
CA GLN A 460 22.00 -11.79 -33.20
C GLN A 460 23.40 -11.90 -32.56
N ASN A 461 24.18 -10.82 -32.54
CA ASN A 461 25.51 -10.82 -31.92
C ASN A 461 25.45 -11.13 -30.43
N ILE A 462 24.44 -10.62 -29.74
CA ILE A 462 24.18 -10.92 -28.33
C ILE A 462 23.79 -12.39 -28.14
N ARG A 463 22.97 -12.96 -29.02
CA ARG A 463 22.64 -14.40 -28.99
C ARG A 463 23.88 -15.26 -29.12
N ASP A 464 24.75 -14.94 -30.09
CA ASP A 464 25.98 -15.68 -30.34
C ASP A 464 26.93 -15.58 -29.14
N ALA A 465 27.04 -14.39 -28.54
CA ALA A 465 27.82 -14.17 -27.33
C ALA A 465 27.30 -15.00 -26.13
N ILE A 466 25.98 -15.02 -25.91
CA ILE A 466 25.35 -15.83 -24.84
C ILE A 466 25.61 -17.32 -25.10
N ASN A 467 25.42 -17.80 -26.34
CA ASN A 467 25.65 -19.20 -26.71
C ASN A 467 27.10 -19.64 -26.50
N ALA A 468 28.05 -18.76 -26.80
CA ALA A 468 29.47 -18.95 -26.57
C ALA A 468 29.87 -18.80 -25.08
N LYS A 469 28.92 -18.50 -24.18
CA LYS A 469 29.15 -18.29 -22.74
C LYS A 469 30.24 -17.25 -22.45
N VAL A 470 30.32 -16.19 -23.26
CA VAL A 470 31.31 -15.13 -23.03
C VAL A 470 30.97 -14.36 -21.75
N PRO A 471 31.97 -13.75 -21.07
CA PRO A 471 31.73 -12.96 -19.88
C PRO A 471 30.69 -11.85 -20.11
N SER A 472 29.86 -11.59 -19.10
CA SER A 472 28.80 -10.56 -19.18
C SER A 472 29.32 -9.16 -19.48
N SER A 473 30.56 -8.84 -19.13
CA SER A 473 31.23 -7.60 -19.55
C SER A 473 31.34 -7.48 -21.07
N ARG A 474 31.70 -8.57 -21.77
CA ARG A 474 31.77 -8.60 -23.23
C ARG A 474 30.39 -8.48 -23.86
N VAL A 475 29.37 -9.14 -23.28
CA VAL A 475 27.97 -8.98 -23.72
C VAL A 475 27.53 -7.51 -23.58
N GLN A 476 27.88 -6.87 -22.47
CA GLN A 476 27.59 -5.46 -22.22
C GLN A 476 28.30 -4.56 -23.24
N GLU A 477 29.57 -4.81 -23.55
CA GLU A 477 30.31 -4.05 -24.58
C GLU A 477 29.66 -4.15 -25.96
N ILE A 478 29.24 -5.35 -26.38
CA ILE A 478 28.51 -5.54 -27.65
C ILE A 478 27.21 -4.73 -27.63
N ALA A 479 26.45 -4.82 -26.54
CA ALA A 479 25.20 -4.08 -26.41
C ALA A 479 25.43 -2.55 -26.45
N VAL A 480 26.51 -2.04 -25.85
CA VAL A 480 26.88 -0.61 -25.91
C VAL A 480 27.24 -0.20 -27.34
N GLN A 481 27.99 -1.02 -28.08
CA GLN A 481 28.30 -0.78 -29.49
C GLN A 481 27.03 -0.75 -30.36
N GLU A 482 26.01 -1.52 -29.98
CA GLU A 482 24.68 -1.54 -30.61
C GLU A 482 23.72 -0.44 -30.09
N GLY A 483 24.23 0.50 -29.29
CA GLY A 483 23.49 1.69 -28.85
C GLY A 483 22.76 1.55 -27.51
N MET A 484 23.12 0.57 -26.67
CA MET A 484 22.70 0.54 -25.27
C MET A 484 23.43 1.63 -24.47
N VAL A 485 22.66 2.42 -23.71
CA VAL A 485 23.21 3.34 -22.72
C VAL A 485 23.33 2.60 -21.38
N THR A 486 24.53 2.63 -20.79
CA THR A 486 24.76 1.98 -19.49
C THR A 486 24.10 2.74 -18.34
N LEU A 487 23.88 2.08 -17.19
CA LEU A 487 23.33 2.75 -16.00
C LEU A 487 24.15 3.97 -15.59
N LEU A 488 25.49 3.87 -15.67
CA LEU A 488 26.38 4.98 -15.32
C LEU A 488 26.23 6.14 -16.31
N ALA A 489 26.25 5.86 -17.61
CA ALA A 489 26.09 6.88 -18.64
C ALA A 489 24.73 7.60 -18.53
N ALA A 490 23.64 6.84 -18.35
CA ALA A 490 22.30 7.38 -18.14
C ALA A 490 22.21 8.24 -16.86
N GLY A 491 22.90 7.82 -15.79
CA GLY A 491 22.99 8.59 -14.56
C GLY A 491 23.76 9.90 -14.75
N VAL A 492 24.91 9.87 -15.44
CA VAL A 492 25.71 11.07 -15.72
C VAL A 492 24.95 12.07 -16.59
N GLU A 493 24.17 11.60 -17.57
CA GLU A 493 23.30 12.47 -18.38
C GLU A 493 22.28 13.20 -17.49
N ARG A 494 21.63 12.50 -16.56
CA ARG A 494 20.72 13.11 -15.57
C ARG A 494 21.38 13.94 -14.49
N ALA A 495 22.67 13.75 -14.24
CA ALA A 495 23.41 14.66 -13.38
C ALA A 495 23.68 15.98 -14.11
N ARG A 496 23.90 15.90 -15.44
CA ARG A 496 24.18 17.06 -16.29
C ARG A 496 22.95 17.94 -16.50
N ASP A 497 21.76 17.36 -16.67
CA ASP A 497 20.49 18.13 -16.74
C ASP A 497 20.01 18.66 -15.37
N GLY A 498 20.73 18.29 -14.30
CA GLY A 498 20.47 18.70 -12.92
C GLY A 498 19.29 18.00 -12.27
N THR A 499 18.81 16.88 -12.82
CA THR A 499 17.78 16.04 -12.21
C THR A 499 18.32 15.34 -10.97
N THR A 500 19.56 14.87 -10.99
CA THR A 500 20.27 14.28 -9.84
C THR A 500 21.68 14.87 -9.72
N SER A 501 22.47 14.40 -8.75
CA SER A 501 23.88 14.78 -8.61
C SER A 501 24.80 13.63 -9.05
N LEU A 502 26.03 13.96 -9.47
CA LEU A 502 27.05 12.93 -9.76
C LEU A 502 27.32 12.04 -8.55
N ARG A 503 27.47 12.66 -7.37
CA ARG A 503 27.60 11.94 -6.10
C ARG A 503 26.52 10.87 -5.92
N GLU A 504 25.28 11.19 -6.25
CA GLU A 504 24.16 10.26 -6.11
C GLU A 504 24.20 9.12 -7.13
N VAL A 505 24.56 9.42 -8.39
CA VAL A 505 24.76 8.41 -9.44
C VAL A 505 25.83 7.41 -9.01
N PHE A 506 26.98 7.92 -8.58
CA PHE A 506 28.11 7.11 -8.14
C PHE A 506 27.80 6.26 -6.91
N ARG A 507 27.01 6.78 -5.96
CA ARG A 507 26.54 6.03 -4.79
C ARG A 507 25.71 4.81 -5.15
N VAL A 508 24.90 4.90 -6.21
CA VAL A 508 23.91 3.87 -6.54
C VAL A 508 24.42 2.86 -7.58
N VAL A 509 25.24 3.31 -8.53
CA VAL A 509 25.78 2.44 -9.60
C VAL A 509 27.02 1.67 -9.12
N GLY A 510 27.72 2.16 -8.09
CA GLY A 510 28.82 1.42 -7.45
C GLY A 510 30.07 1.27 -8.32
N GLY A 511 30.49 2.36 -8.98
CA GLY A 511 31.71 2.41 -9.82
C GLY A 511 32.99 2.70 -9.05
#